data_AF-A0A7M3SVI8-F1
#
_entry.id   AF-A0A7M3SVI8-F1
#
_cell.length_a   1.000
_cell.length_b   1.000
_cell.length_c   1.000
_cell.angle_alpha   90.00
_cell.angle_beta   90.00
_cell.angle_gamma   90.00
#
_symmetry.space_group_name_H-M   'P 1'
#
loop_
_entity.id
_entity.type
_entity.pdbx_description
1 polymer ?
#
loop_
_entity_poly.entity_id
_entity_poly.type
_entity_poly.pdbx_seq_one_letter_code
_entity_poly.pdbx_strand_id
1 'polypeptide(L)'
;MGVAEPGELKPGPYDEARPFEARSAPRMLPQTYPGEWPPDSVVVEASRMWKITDRDGAALAWEDTPPVRVGVCRVRNVLAADRQDASAIQLSRLAEKTRCTPMDARVPVIAVGSNASPAQLRFKFRDRPEILFIPSIRARVHGVAVGYMSKVSQFDYIAATPFPDPDAKPVLAVQFLDDRQLAELDASESPHYRRVWLDSAHGVRIVLETGEELAGAYAYVAADGLLADREGIPIRMRIPGSDGPGLDQAELLASLNDDPDIDPAGNAEDLSPADLTAAIASSGRVVAENAFFDLTDEMGTPPRRYGTLPPVGDLDDTRALAPEKFTGETLAWVDSSPDGLDRGGKSVIRLNREDLRALGGPTVVSIRSARLAAQHGAAAPAALAAVHPYDPLDPPEPDVGHAQVDHVLRMACGVERGDVLAITPAEVERVRWFDPILGKPTYLTMRVTLADPASAERDVVLMSRLAIDILGLESGDYVVMEGAPDEDGEVRSVILKVFEVPSDVEDNRRSVTGGSWGARFPSGTETLGIHQDLPMAFIDAELRARLGVQRQTLATVRARPGRLQRFYAELREILLVLAVALLGVVTVVQNAPVQIALIIGLMVLSTMLVFGRMRRRLSHRTKSRQFRRARKRQRR
;
A
#
# COMPACT_ATOMS: atom_id res chain seq x y z
N MET A 1 57.60 -0.90 -5.18
CA MET A 1 56.14 -0.66 -5.13
C MET A 1 55.74 -0.83 -3.68
N GLY A 2 55.46 0.28 -3.00
CA GLY A 2 55.01 0.27 -1.61
C GLY A 2 53.60 -0.31 -1.52
N VAL A 3 53.42 -1.24 -0.59
CA VAL A 3 52.10 -1.72 -0.18
C VAL A 3 51.42 -0.55 0.53
N ALA A 4 50.31 -0.07 -0.02
CA ALA A 4 49.50 0.95 0.62
C ALA A 4 48.97 0.40 1.95
N GLU A 5 49.16 1.15 3.03
CA GLU A 5 48.50 0.85 4.31
C GLU A 5 46.98 0.83 4.12
N PRO A 6 46.26 -0.10 4.77
CA PRO A 6 44.81 -0.07 4.77
C PRO A 6 44.37 1.21 5.50
N GLY A 7 43.91 2.20 4.73
CA GLY A 7 43.30 3.39 5.30
C GLY A 7 42.20 2.99 6.26
N GLU A 8 42.20 3.56 7.47
CA GLU A 8 41.14 3.40 8.45
C GLU A 8 39.78 3.62 7.76
N LEU A 9 38.96 2.58 7.70
CA LEU A 9 37.56 2.75 7.35
C LEU A 9 36.96 3.68 8.41
N LYS A 10 36.61 4.89 8.00
CA LYS A 10 35.82 5.79 8.87
C LYS A 10 34.53 5.04 9.25
N PRO A 11 34.16 5.02 10.54
CA PRO A 11 32.90 4.41 10.96
C PRO A 11 31.73 5.05 10.20
N GLY A 12 30.81 4.22 9.73
CA GLY A 12 29.57 4.63 9.07
C GLY A 12 28.67 5.42 10.02
N PRO A 13 27.68 6.17 9.48
CA PRO A 13 26.84 7.09 10.26
C PRO A 13 25.99 6.43 11.36
N TYR A 14 25.90 5.09 11.36
CA TYR A 14 25.14 4.32 12.34
C TYR A 14 26.00 3.43 13.23
N ASP A 15 27.32 3.37 13.02
CA ASP A 15 28.22 2.40 13.67
C ASP A 15 28.28 2.56 15.18
N GLU A 16 28.12 3.79 15.68
CA GLU A 16 28.12 4.03 17.12
C GLU A 16 26.72 4.00 17.74
N ALA A 17 25.64 4.20 16.97
CA ALA A 17 24.21 4.32 17.38
C ALA A 17 23.88 5.27 18.55
N ARG A 18 24.85 5.65 19.37
CA ARG A 18 24.78 6.52 20.54
C ARG A 18 24.11 7.87 20.27
N PRO A 19 24.33 8.54 19.12
CA PRO A 19 23.69 9.83 18.87
C PRO A 19 22.16 9.72 18.76
N PHE A 20 21.63 8.53 18.47
CA PHE A 20 20.21 8.26 18.32
C PHE A 20 19.57 7.63 19.56
N GLU A 21 20.32 7.40 20.64
CA GLU A 21 19.78 6.86 21.90
C GLU A 21 19.02 7.92 22.70
N ALA A 22 18.03 7.50 23.51
CA ALA A 22 17.19 8.43 24.28
C ALA A 22 17.98 9.37 25.23
N ARG A 23 19.17 8.98 25.69
CA ARG A 23 20.05 9.81 26.52
C ARG A 23 20.66 11.00 25.77
N SER A 24 20.69 10.94 24.45
CA SER A 24 21.21 11.98 23.56
C SER A 24 20.11 12.93 23.09
N ALA A 25 18.90 12.80 23.65
CA ALA A 25 17.77 13.65 23.29
C ALA A 25 18.06 15.12 23.62
N PRO A 26 17.72 16.08 22.74
CA PRO A 26 17.84 17.52 23.01
C PRO A 26 17.16 17.94 24.31
N ARG A 27 16.07 17.27 24.71
CA ARG A 27 15.41 17.54 25.99
C ARG A 27 16.25 17.20 27.23
N MET A 28 17.27 16.34 27.08
CA MET A 28 18.26 16.03 28.12
C MET A 28 19.54 16.86 27.95
N LEU A 29 19.85 17.26 26.71
CA LEU A 29 21.03 18.04 26.33
C LEU A 29 20.60 19.26 25.49
N PRO A 30 20.06 20.33 26.10
CA PRO A 30 19.44 21.46 25.38
C PRO A 30 20.28 22.08 24.27
N GLN A 31 21.59 22.18 24.51
CA GLN A 31 22.56 22.75 23.56
C GLN A 31 22.69 21.94 22.26
N THR A 32 22.24 20.68 22.25
CA THR A 32 22.26 19.85 21.03
C THR A 32 21.00 20.03 20.19
N TYR A 33 20.06 20.91 20.56
CA TYR A 33 18.85 21.16 19.76
C TYR A 33 19.18 21.52 18.30
N PRO A 34 18.45 20.98 17.30
CA PRO A 34 17.29 20.08 17.37
C PRO A 34 17.64 18.58 17.49
N GLY A 35 18.88 18.25 17.79
CA GLY A 35 19.41 16.89 17.88
C GLY A 35 19.86 16.37 16.52
N GLU A 36 20.44 15.18 16.53
CA GLU A 36 20.93 14.53 15.31
C GLU A 36 19.78 14.03 14.44
N TRP A 37 19.85 14.36 13.15
CA TRP A 37 18.90 13.92 12.13
C TRP A 37 19.51 12.77 11.32
N PRO A 38 18.77 11.69 11.02
CA PRO A 38 19.27 10.62 10.20
C PRO A 38 19.68 11.12 8.80
N PRO A 39 20.86 10.72 8.29
CA PRO A 39 21.27 11.07 6.93
C PRO A 39 20.45 10.34 5.85
N ASP A 40 19.78 9.24 6.22
CA ASP A 40 18.89 8.46 5.35
C ASP A 40 17.42 8.56 5.80
N SER A 41 16.49 8.26 4.89
CA SER A 41 15.11 7.92 5.27
C SER A 41 15.09 6.64 6.11
N VAL A 42 14.38 6.67 7.23
CA VAL A 42 14.41 5.58 8.23
C VAL A 42 13.05 5.30 8.86
N VAL A 43 12.86 4.09 9.36
CA VAL A 43 11.86 3.78 10.38
C VAL A 43 12.52 3.84 11.74
N VAL A 44 11.98 4.66 12.65
CA VAL A 44 12.44 4.75 14.04
C VAL A 44 11.58 3.84 14.91
N GLU A 45 12.23 2.87 15.57
CA GLU A 45 11.65 2.05 16.64
C GLU A 45 12.37 2.32 17.97
N ALA A 46 11.79 1.83 19.07
CA ALA A 46 12.34 1.98 20.42
C ALA A 46 13.78 1.48 20.58
N SER A 47 14.11 0.34 19.94
CA SER A 47 15.44 -0.30 20.07
C SER A 47 16.19 -0.44 18.75
N ARG A 48 15.57 -0.10 17.62
CA ARG A 48 16.11 -0.33 16.28
C ARG A 48 15.81 0.85 15.37
N MET A 49 16.56 0.92 14.28
CA MET A 49 16.27 1.80 13.16
C MET A 49 16.42 1.00 11.88
N TRP A 50 15.56 1.30 10.91
CA TRP A 50 15.55 0.61 9.63
C TRP A 50 15.75 1.62 8.51
N LYS A 51 16.85 1.52 7.75
CA LYS A 51 17.08 2.30 6.54
C LYS A 51 16.04 1.92 5.49
N ILE A 52 15.42 2.91 4.88
CA ILE A 52 14.45 2.75 3.80
C ILE A 52 15.19 2.85 2.47
N THR A 53 14.82 1.95 1.57
CA THR A 53 15.33 1.82 0.20
C THR A 53 14.13 1.76 -0.74
N ASP A 54 14.37 1.92 -2.04
CA ASP A 54 13.28 1.80 -3.01
C ASP A 54 12.68 0.37 -2.99
N ARG A 55 11.65 0.16 -3.83
CA ARG A 55 11.01 -1.15 -3.96
C ARG A 55 11.96 -2.25 -4.41
N ASP A 56 13.02 -1.92 -5.14
CA ASP A 56 14.00 -2.83 -5.70
C ASP A 56 15.24 -3.00 -4.79
N GLY A 57 15.30 -2.27 -3.67
CA GLY A 57 16.35 -2.29 -2.67
C GLY A 57 17.55 -1.39 -2.98
N ALA A 58 17.41 -0.49 -3.96
CA ALA A 58 18.37 0.56 -4.30
C ALA A 58 18.21 1.78 -3.36
N ALA A 59 19.23 2.64 -3.34
CA ALA A 59 19.18 3.88 -2.58
C ALA A 59 18.08 4.81 -3.14
N LEU A 60 17.43 5.53 -2.23
CA LEU A 60 16.47 6.58 -2.59
C LEU A 60 17.24 7.82 -3.09
N ALA A 61 16.72 8.48 -4.12
CA ALA A 61 17.39 9.60 -4.78
C ALA A 61 16.41 10.67 -5.30
N TRP A 62 15.35 10.96 -4.55
CA TRP A 62 14.34 11.97 -4.92
C TRP A 62 13.81 11.75 -6.34
N GLU A 63 13.85 12.76 -7.21
CA GLU A 63 13.34 12.73 -8.58
C GLU A 63 14.15 11.81 -9.52
N ASP A 64 15.38 11.43 -9.14
CA ASP A 64 16.18 10.45 -9.89
C ASP A 64 15.70 9.01 -9.65
N THR A 65 14.86 8.80 -8.64
CA THR A 65 14.16 7.53 -8.40
C THR A 65 12.77 7.59 -9.02
N PRO A 66 12.34 6.61 -9.84
CA PRO A 66 10.96 6.53 -10.28
C PRO A 66 10.02 6.54 -9.07
N PRO A 67 9.00 7.42 -9.00
CA PRO A 67 8.20 7.61 -7.81
C PRO A 67 7.70 6.28 -7.21
N VAL A 68 8.00 6.07 -5.93
CA VAL A 68 7.58 4.88 -5.18
C VAL A 68 6.79 5.29 -3.95
N ARG A 69 5.60 4.69 -3.81
CA ARG A 69 4.79 4.79 -2.59
C ARG A 69 5.57 4.25 -1.39
N VAL A 70 5.53 4.97 -0.27
CA VAL A 70 6.29 4.65 0.95
C VAL A 70 6.01 3.22 1.44
N GLY A 71 4.77 2.73 1.34
CA GLY A 71 4.38 1.39 1.80
C GLY A 71 5.09 0.21 1.11
N VAL A 72 5.48 0.36 -0.16
CA VAL A 72 6.15 -0.72 -0.93
C VAL A 72 7.66 -0.59 -0.93
N CYS A 73 8.20 0.44 -0.28
CA CYS A 73 9.63 0.59 -0.06
C CYS A 73 10.17 -0.58 0.79
N ARG A 74 11.42 -0.96 0.57
CA ARG A 74 12.09 -1.98 1.36
C ARG A 74 12.86 -1.36 2.52
N VAL A 75 13.00 -2.11 3.59
CA VAL A 75 13.72 -1.67 4.79
C VAL A 75 14.78 -2.66 5.21
N ARG A 76 15.90 -2.15 5.70
CA ARG A 76 17.05 -2.92 6.21
C ARG A 76 17.49 -2.35 7.56
N ASN A 77 17.99 -3.20 8.45
CA ASN A 77 18.52 -2.70 9.72
C ASN A 77 19.76 -1.82 9.47
N VAL A 78 19.79 -0.62 10.02
CA VAL A 78 20.91 0.34 9.82
C VAL A 78 22.26 -0.22 10.31
N LEU A 79 22.27 -1.06 11.36
CA LEU A 79 23.48 -1.63 11.96
C LEU A 79 24.01 -2.87 11.20
N ALA A 80 23.25 -3.37 10.24
CA ALA A 80 23.61 -4.55 9.44
C ALA A 80 23.72 -4.20 7.95
N ALA A 81 23.77 -2.91 7.60
CA ALA A 81 23.71 -2.44 6.22
C ALA A 81 24.84 -3.00 5.32
N ASP A 82 26.00 -3.31 5.89
CA ASP A 82 27.17 -3.85 5.18
C ASP A 82 27.23 -5.39 5.12
N ARG A 83 26.28 -6.09 5.77
CA ARG A 83 26.17 -7.54 5.63
C ARG A 83 25.31 -7.84 4.41
N GLN A 84 25.75 -8.78 3.57
CA GLN A 84 24.91 -9.38 2.51
C GLN A 84 23.75 -10.13 3.16
N ASP A 85 22.76 -9.39 3.66
CA ASP A 85 21.61 -9.95 4.33
C ASP A 85 20.43 -9.95 3.36
N ALA A 86 19.85 -11.13 3.16
CA ALA A 86 18.61 -11.33 2.42
C ALA A 86 17.38 -10.77 3.16
N SER A 87 17.57 -9.93 4.19
CA SER A 87 16.57 -9.49 5.15
C SER A 87 15.79 -8.24 4.75
N ALA A 88 16.02 -7.69 3.55
CA ALA A 88 15.26 -6.57 3.03
C ALA A 88 13.76 -6.96 2.94
N ILE A 89 12.95 -6.39 3.83
CA ILE A 89 11.51 -6.64 3.91
C ILE A 89 10.76 -5.38 3.48
N GLN A 90 9.55 -5.50 2.94
CA GLN A 90 8.74 -4.29 2.71
C GLN A 90 8.32 -3.62 4.00
N LEU A 91 8.23 -2.30 3.97
CA LEU A 91 7.80 -1.47 5.08
C LEU A 91 6.42 -1.88 5.60
N SER A 92 5.43 -2.05 4.73
CA SER A 92 4.09 -2.48 5.13
C SER A 92 4.10 -3.85 5.83
N ARG A 93 4.95 -4.78 5.39
CA ARG A 93 5.10 -6.10 6.01
C ARG A 93 5.83 -6.02 7.35
N LEU A 94 6.83 -5.15 7.48
CA LEU A 94 7.46 -4.88 8.77
C LEU A 94 6.41 -4.36 9.75
N ALA A 95 5.62 -3.34 9.35
CA ALA A 95 4.56 -2.77 10.17
C ALA A 95 3.55 -3.83 10.61
N GLU A 96 3.11 -4.74 9.74
CA GLU A 96 2.21 -5.82 10.13
C GLU A 96 2.86 -6.81 11.10
N LYS A 97 4.10 -7.23 10.84
CA LYS A 97 4.84 -8.15 11.73
C LYS A 97 5.03 -7.57 13.13
N THR A 98 5.20 -6.26 13.22
CA THR A 98 5.30 -5.51 14.49
C THR A 98 3.94 -5.09 15.05
N ARG A 99 2.82 -5.45 14.37
CA ARG A 99 1.43 -5.10 14.73
C ARG A 99 1.17 -3.60 14.80
N CYS A 100 1.88 -2.84 13.97
CA CYS A 100 1.74 -1.40 13.81
C CYS A 100 0.74 -1.07 12.69
N THR A 101 0.23 0.17 12.74
CA THR A 101 -0.69 0.72 11.75
C THR A 101 -0.08 0.69 10.34
N PRO A 102 -0.81 0.24 9.30
CA PRO A 102 -0.31 0.22 7.92
C PRO A 102 -0.08 1.64 7.39
N MET A 103 0.77 1.77 6.36
CA MET A 103 1.18 3.08 5.83
C MET A 103 0.01 3.95 5.36
N ASP A 104 -0.97 3.37 4.66
CA ASP A 104 -2.13 4.11 4.14
C ASP A 104 -2.96 4.79 5.23
N ALA A 105 -2.93 4.26 6.45
CA ALA A 105 -3.67 4.80 7.58
C ALA A 105 -2.88 5.86 8.37
N ARG A 106 -1.65 6.20 7.99
CA ARG A 106 -0.80 7.15 8.71
C ARG A 106 -0.97 8.58 8.22
N VAL A 107 -0.56 9.53 9.05
CA VAL A 107 -0.70 10.97 8.87
C VAL A 107 0.69 11.56 8.58
N PRO A 108 0.88 12.22 7.42
CA PRO A 108 2.16 12.86 7.11
C PRO A 108 2.33 14.16 7.90
N VAL A 109 3.45 14.30 8.59
CA VAL A 109 3.80 15.45 9.43
C VAL A 109 5.25 15.87 9.15
N ILE A 110 5.47 17.12 8.76
CA ILE A 110 6.80 17.72 8.62
C ILE A 110 7.39 17.94 10.01
N ALA A 111 8.53 17.32 10.29
CA ALA A 111 9.30 17.50 11.50
C ALA A 111 10.45 18.47 11.22
N VAL A 112 10.38 19.66 11.84
CA VAL A 112 11.35 20.75 11.64
C VAL A 112 12.29 20.99 12.82
N GLY A 113 12.02 20.37 13.97
CA GLY A 113 12.75 20.58 15.22
C GLY A 113 13.11 19.25 15.89
N SER A 114 13.09 19.22 17.21
CA SER A 114 13.54 18.06 17.99
C SER A 114 12.80 16.76 17.68
N ASN A 115 11.54 16.81 17.24
CA ASN A 115 10.81 15.60 16.82
C ASN A 115 11.43 14.91 15.59
N ALA A 116 12.26 15.59 14.78
CA ALA A 116 12.99 14.95 13.69
C ALA A 116 14.14 14.06 14.19
N SER A 117 14.58 14.23 15.45
CA SER A 117 15.63 13.41 16.06
C SER A 117 15.09 12.09 16.63
N PRO A 118 15.62 10.93 16.21
CA PRO A 118 15.27 9.63 16.79
C PRO A 118 15.50 9.56 18.31
N ALA A 119 16.55 10.23 18.82
CA ALA A 119 16.83 10.30 20.25
C ALA A 119 15.68 10.96 21.01
N GLN A 120 15.17 12.08 20.50
CA GLN A 120 14.02 12.77 21.08
C GLN A 120 12.74 11.94 21.01
N LEU A 121 12.48 11.26 19.90
CA LEU A 121 11.32 10.37 19.77
C LEU A 121 11.40 9.23 20.78
N ARG A 122 12.55 8.57 20.92
CA ARG A 122 12.75 7.51 21.93
C ARG A 122 12.60 8.03 23.35
N PHE A 123 13.04 9.25 23.63
CA PHE A 123 12.81 9.89 24.92
C PHE A 123 11.31 10.15 25.16
N LYS A 124 10.59 10.69 24.17
CA LYS A 124 9.16 11.02 24.25
C LYS A 124 8.31 9.76 24.46
N PHE A 125 8.62 8.68 23.73
CA PHE A 125 7.89 7.42 23.80
C PHE A 125 8.51 6.39 24.77
N ARG A 126 9.41 6.80 25.68
CA ARG A 126 10.12 5.87 26.59
C ARG A 126 9.18 5.07 27.49
N ASP A 127 8.05 5.65 27.86
CA ASP A 127 7.04 5.05 28.74
C ASP A 127 6.03 4.18 27.96
N ARG A 128 6.07 4.23 26.62
CA ARG A 128 5.23 3.45 25.69
C ARG A 128 6.03 3.03 24.44
N PRO A 129 7.15 2.30 24.61
CA PRO A 129 8.06 1.97 23.51
C PRO A 129 7.40 1.12 22.40
N GLU A 130 6.34 0.40 22.72
CA GLU A 130 5.54 -0.39 21.78
C GLU A 130 4.76 0.44 20.76
N ILE A 131 4.57 1.73 21.02
CA ILE A 131 3.91 2.67 20.11
C ILE A 131 4.93 3.27 19.14
N LEU A 132 6.23 3.26 19.44
CA LEU A 132 7.26 3.88 18.60
C LEU A 132 7.56 3.04 17.37
N PHE A 133 6.88 3.38 16.28
CA PHE A 133 7.14 2.95 14.92
C PHE A 133 6.83 4.13 14.00
N ILE A 134 7.83 4.94 13.70
CA ILE A 134 7.68 6.17 12.92
C ILE A 134 8.55 6.07 11.67
N PRO A 135 7.94 5.78 10.49
CA PRO A 135 8.58 6.03 9.21
C PRO A 135 8.84 7.54 9.06
N SER A 136 10.09 7.90 8.88
CA SER A 136 10.61 9.26 8.76
C SER A 136 11.34 9.36 7.44
N ILE A 137 10.69 9.94 6.44
CA ILE A 137 11.18 10.03 5.06
C ILE A 137 11.78 11.41 4.86
N ARG A 138 13.01 11.47 4.33
CA ARG A 138 13.60 12.74 3.92
C ARG A 138 12.79 13.34 2.79
N ALA A 139 12.60 14.65 2.79
CA ALA A 139 11.80 15.34 1.80
C ALA A 139 12.38 16.72 1.50
N ARG A 140 12.37 17.11 0.23
CA ARG A 140 12.58 18.51 -0.16
C ARG A 140 11.26 19.24 -0.01
N VAL A 141 11.23 20.21 0.90
CA VAL A 141 10.04 21.01 1.19
C VAL A 141 10.28 22.41 0.64
N HIS A 142 9.68 22.73 -0.50
CA HIS A 142 9.78 24.04 -1.12
C HIS A 142 8.79 25.01 -0.48
N GLY A 143 9.13 26.30 -0.46
CA GLY A 143 8.26 27.35 0.07
C GLY A 143 8.27 27.48 1.58
N VAL A 144 9.15 26.73 2.27
CA VAL A 144 9.22 26.66 3.74
C VAL A 144 10.66 26.86 4.18
N ALA A 145 10.89 27.84 5.04
CA ALA A 145 12.10 27.93 5.85
C ALA A 145 11.81 27.51 7.29
N VAL A 146 12.85 27.15 8.03
CA VAL A 146 12.77 26.82 9.46
C VAL A 146 13.53 27.89 10.21
N GLY A 147 12.85 28.54 11.15
CA GLY A 147 13.43 29.55 12.03
C GLY A 147 13.24 29.18 13.49
N TYR A 148 13.64 30.09 14.36
CA TYR A 148 13.47 29.95 15.81
C TYR A 148 12.23 30.70 16.28
N MET A 149 11.48 30.12 17.21
CA MET A 149 10.39 30.84 17.88
C MET A 149 10.95 31.94 18.79
N SER A 150 10.16 32.96 19.09
CA SER A 150 10.59 34.10 19.92
C SER A 150 10.74 33.80 21.43
N LYS A 151 10.45 32.56 21.86
CA LYS A 151 10.45 32.15 23.27
C LYS A 151 11.53 31.13 23.59
N VAL A 152 12.13 31.28 24.76
CA VAL A 152 13.00 30.28 25.35
C VAL A 152 12.15 29.24 26.07
N SER A 153 12.38 27.97 25.77
CA SER A 153 11.73 26.86 26.43
C SER A 153 12.16 26.78 27.90
N GLN A 154 11.33 26.18 28.75
CA GLN A 154 11.70 25.78 30.12
C GLN A 154 12.88 24.78 30.19
N PHE A 155 13.30 24.26 29.04
CA PHE A 155 14.44 23.36 28.89
C PHE A 155 15.67 24.09 28.31
N ASP A 156 15.77 25.41 28.43
CA ASP A 156 16.94 26.22 28.06
C ASP A 156 17.38 26.11 26.58
N TYR A 157 16.42 25.91 25.67
CA TYR A 157 16.64 26.03 24.23
C TYR A 157 15.51 26.81 23.58
N ILE A 158 15.76 27.35 22.39
CA ILE A 158 14.77 28.05 21.57
C ILE A 158 14.29 27.07 20.49
N ALA A 159 13.00 26.77 20.47
CA ALA A 159 12.47 25.75 19.57
C ALA A 159 12.30 26.27 18.14
N ALA A 160 12.34 25.36 17.18
CA ALA A 160 12.15 25.64 15.77
C ALA A 160 10.68 25.77 15.39
N THR A 161 10.39 26.64 14.43
CA THR A 161 9.07 26.77 13.82
C THR A 161 9.19 27.05 12.31
N PRO A 162 8.33 26.48 11.46
CA PRO A 162 8.37 26.76 10.03
C PRO A 162 7.72 28.11 9.73
N PHE A 163 8.21 28.76 8.67
CA PHE A 163 7.64 29.99 8.13
C PHE A 163 7.70 30.02 6.60
N PRO A 164 6.82 30.78 5.92
CA PRO A 164 6.81 30.85 4.47
C PRO A 164 8.07 31.50 3.92
N ASP A 165 8.69 30.84 2.95
CA ASP A 165 9.85 31.38 2.23
C ASP A 165 9.89 30.77 0.82
N PRO A 166 9.43 31.52 -0.21
CA PRO A 166 9.29 31.01 -1.58
C PRO A 166 10.58 30.45 -2.20
N ASP A 167 11.74 30.92 -1.76
CA ASP A 167 13.04 30.53 -2.29
C ASP A 167 13.67 29.36 -1.50
N ALA A 168 13.14 29.06 -0.32
CA ALA A 168 13.63 28.00 0.52
C ALA A 168 13.22 26.61 0.02
N LYS A 169 14.17 25.67 0.11
CA LYS A 169 14.00 24.25 -0.24
C LYS A 169 14.78 23.32 0.70
N PRO A 170 14.62 23.44 2.04
CA PRO A 170 15.33 22.58 2.97
C PRO A 170 14.98 21.11 2.76
N VAL A 171 15.95 20.25 3.10
CA VAL A 171 15.70 18.80 3.25
C VAL A 171 15.25 18.58 4.69
N LEU A 172 13.97 18.25 4.87
CA LEU A 172 13.33 18.01 6.16
C LEU A 172 12.88 16.55 6.27
N ALA A 173 12.43 16.13 7.44
CA ALA A 173 11.81 14.83 7.63
C ALA A 173 10.28 14.95 7.56
N VAL A 174 9.64 14.14 6.73
CA VAL A 174 8.19 13.89 6.77
C VAL A 174 7.96 12.57 7.50
N GLN A 175 7.34 12.65 8.67
CA GLN A 175 7.00 11.52 9.52
C GLN A 175 5.59 11.04 9.26
N PHE A 176 5.41 9.72 9.19
CA PHE A 176 4.11 9.08 8.99
C PHE A 176 3.60 8.52 10.31
N LEU A 177 2.76 9.31 10.99
CA LEU A 177 2.30 9.03 12.34
C LEU A 177 0.99 8.24 12.33
N ASP A 178 0.81 7.32 13.27
CA ASP A 178 -0.53 6.80 13.57
C ASP A 178 -1.30 7.72 14.53
N ASP A 179 -2.57 7.41 14.76
CA ASP A 179 -3.45 8.24 15.60
C ASP A 179 -2.94 8.39 17.04
N ARG A 180 -2.24 7.39 17.58
CA ARG A 180 -1.70 7.44 18.96
C ARG A 180 -0.46 8.32 19.03
N GLN A 181 0.42 8.19 18.04
CA GLN A 181 1.62 9.02 17.90
C GLN A 181 1.24 10.48 17.66
N LEU A 182 0.26 10.74 16.79
CA LEU A 182 -0.22 12.09 16.51
C LEU A 182 -0.83 12.74 17.76
N ALA A 183 -1.64 12.01 18.52
CA ALA A 183 -2.21 12.52 19.77
C ALA A 183 -1.13 12.85 20.83
N GLU A 184 -0.06 12.04 20.91
CA GLU A 184 1.06 12.31 21.80
C GLU A 184 1.84 13.58 21.37
N LEU A 185 2.00 13.80 20.06
CA LEU A 185 2.58 15.04 19.56
C LEU A 185 1.66 16.23 19.87
N ASP A 186 0.38 16.18 19.50
CA ASP A 186 -0.58 17.25 19.79
C ASP A 186 -0.57 17.64 21.28
N ALA A 187 -0.57 16.66 22.19
CA ALA A 187 -0.50 16.91 23.63
C ALA A 187 0.81 17.58 24.08
N SER A 188 1.93 17.27 23.43
CA SER A 188 3.24 17.82 23.79
C SER A 188 3.53 19.19 23.19
N GLU A 189 2.89 19.53 22.06
CA GLU A 189 3.09 20.78 21.34
C GLU A 189 2.06 21.84 21.78
N SER A 190 0.91 21.43 22.32
CA SER A 190 -0.10 22.32 22.90
C SER A 190 0.36 22.89 24.27
N PRO A 191 0.08 24.17 24.59
CA PRO A 191 -0.65 25.16 23.79
C PRO A 191 0.24 26.04 22.89
N HIS A 192 1.53 25.72 22.78
CA HIS A 192 2.53 26.60 22.16
C HIS A 192 2.56 26.53 20.63
N TYR A 193 1.99 25.49 20.06
CA TYR A 193 1.90 25.28 18.62
C TYR A 193 0.47 24.99 18.18
N ARG A 194 0.20 25.23 16.89
CA ARG A 194 -0.97 24.75 16.16
C ARG A 194 -0.56 23.69 15.15
N ARG A 195 -1.41 22.70 14.90
CA ARG A 195 -1.19 21.71 13.84
C ARG A 195 -1.92 22.18 12.58
N VAL A 196 -1.17 22.63 11.58
CA VAL A 196 -1.73 23.20 10.34
C VAL A 196 -1.43 22.32 9.14
N TRP A 197 -2.26 22.39 8.10
CA TRP A 197 -2.04 21.66 6.85
C TRP A 197 -1.32 22.56 5.83
N LEU A 198 -0.17 22.09 5.31
CA LEU A 198 0.61 22.79 4.30
C LEU A 198 0.55 22.04 2.97
N ASP A 199 0.20 22.75 1.91
CA ASP A 199 0.06 22.24 0.55
C ASP A 199 0.34 23.33 -0.51
N SER A 200 0.11 23.00 -1.78
CA SER A 200 0.34 23.90 -2.91
C SER A 200 -0.48 25.20 -2.85
N ALA A 201 -1.65 25.22 -2.20
CA ALA A 201 -2.45 26.44 -2.03
C ALA A 201 -1.72 27.48 -1.15
N HIS A 202 -0.75 27.02 -0.35
CA HIS A 202 0.09 27.84 0.51
C HIS A 202 1.51 28.05 -0.07
N GLY A 203 1.73 27.71 -1.35
CA GLY A 203 3.04 27.78 -1.98
C GLY A 203 4.01 26.69 -1.54
N VAL A 204 3.51 25.63 -0.89
CA VAL A 204 4.34 24.54 -0.35
C VAL A 204 4.29 23.33 -1.27
N ARG A 205 5.46 22.85 -1.69
CA ARG A 205 5.62 21.62 -2.48
C ARG A 205 6.50 20.64 -1.73
N ILE A 206 6.08 19.38 -1.64
CA ILE A 206 6.72 18.35 -0.80
C ILE A 206 7.09 17.15 -1.66
N VAL A 207 8.39 16.98 -1.93
CA VAL A 207 8.92 15.84 -2.69
C VAL A 207 9.69 14.93 -1.75
N LEU A 208 9.18 13.71 -1.53
CA LEU A 208 9.85 12.69 -0.74
C LEU A 208 11.11 12.19 -1.45
N GLU A 209 12.07 11.67 -0.68
CA GLU A 209 13.26 11.00 -1.21
C GLU A 209 12.91 9.76 -2.05
N THR A 210 11.69 9.23 -1.91
CA THR A 210 11.13 8.17 -2.77
C THR A 210 10.73 8.62 -4.16
N GLY A 211 10.86 9.92 -4.48
CA GLY A 211 10.40 10.56 -5.71
C GLY A 211 8.91 10.88 -5.71
N GLU A 212 8.15 10.41 -4.71
CA GLU A 212 6.73 10.74 -4.57
C GLU A 212 6.54 12.20 -4.14
N GLU A 213 5.68 12.92 -4.85
CA GLU A 213 5.19 14.23 -4.44
C GLU A 213 3.90 14.08 -3.63
N LEU A 214 3.86 14.68 -2.43
CA LEU A 214 2.68 14.66 -1.58
C LEU A 214 1.77 15.86 -1.87
N ALA A 215 0.46 15.62 -1.87
CA ALA A 215 -0.54 16.69 -1.98
C ALA A 215 -0.48 17.69 -0.82
N GLY A 216 0.12 17.31 0.30
CA GLY A 216 0.39 18.16 1.45
C GLY A 216 0.81 17.34 2.66
N ALA A 217 1.18 18.03 3.74
CA ALA A 217 1.49 17.42 5.03
C ALA A 217 1.16 18.38 6.17
N TYR A 218 0.97 17.85 7.38
CA TYR A 218 0.83 18.69 8.56
C TYR A 218 2.16 19.27 9.01
N ALA A 219 2.14 20.43 9.66
CA ALA A 219 3.29 20.97 10.39
C ALA A 219 2.81 21.59 11.71
N TYR A 220 3.71 21.68 12.70
CA TYR A 220 3.47 22.40 13.94
C TYR A 220 4.06 23.80 13.84
N VAL A 221 3.23 24.83 13.98
CA VAL A 221 3.62 26.25 13.88
C VAL A 221 3.45 26.94 15.23
N ALA A 222 4.48 27.65 15.69
CA ALA A 222 4.54 28.25 17.01
C ALA A 222 3.67 29.52 17.08
N ALA A 223 3.07 29.75 18.25
CA ALA A 223 2.14 30.86 18.47
C ALA A 223 2.78 32.23 18.68
N ASP A 224 4.04 32.26 19.09
CA ASP A 224 4.67 33.47 19.63
C ASP A 224 5.51 34.24 18.60
N GLY A 225 5.37 33.90 17.32
CA GLY A 225 6.14 34.52 16.24
C GLY A 225 7.59 34.01 16.15
N LEU A 226 8.35 34.64 15.26
CA LEU A 226 9.72 34.26 14.90
C LEU A 226 10.72 35.21 15.57
N LEU A 227 11.84 34.65 16.00
CA LEU A 227 13.02 35.41 16.37
C LEU A 227 13.69 35.95 15.10
N ALA A 228 14.00 37.24 15.08
CA ALA A 228 14.59 37.94 13.94
C ALA A 228 15.97 38.51 14.25
N ASP A 229 16.72 38.85 13.21
CA ASP A 229 17.93 39.66 13.30
C ASP A 229 17.59 41.15 13.55
N ARG A 230 18.61 42.02 13.58
CA ARG A 230 18.41 43.45 13.84
C ARG A 230 17.70 44.16 12.70
N GLU A 231 17.77 43.60 11.50
CA GLU A 231 17.12 44.04 10.29
C GLU A 231 15.64 43.60 10.23
N GLY A 232 15.19 42.82 11.21
CA GLY A 232 13.82 42.30 11.29
C GLY A 232 13.59 41.08 10.39
N ILE A 233 14.65 40.43 9.91
CA ILE A 233 14.58 39.22 9.09
C ILE A 233 14.59 37.99 10.02
N PRO A 234 13.64 37.04 9.88
CA PRO A 234 13.63 35.83 10.69
C PRO A 234 14.97 35.07 10.65
N ILE A 235 15.51 34.73 11.82
CA ILE A 235 16.74 33.94 11.93
C ILE A 235 16.44 32.50 11.52
N ARG A 236 17.09 32.04 10.46
CA ARG A 236 16.98 30.66 9.99
C ARG A 236 17.77 29.72 10.90
N MET A 237 17.15 28.60 11.24
CA MET A 237 17.82 27.48 11.89
C MET A 237 18.66 26.72 10.86
N ARG A 238 19.91 26.43 11.20
CA ARG A 238 20.75 25.51 10.42
C ARG A 238 20.16 24.11 10.51
N ILE A 239 19.81 23.54 9.36
CA ILE A 239 19.28 22.18 9.30
C ILE A 239 20.42 21.18 9.53
N PRO A 240 20.32 20.25 10.51
CA PRO A 240 21.36 19.25 10.76
C PRO A 240 21.71 18.44 9.53
N GLY A 241 23.01 18.22 9.30
CA GLY A 241 23.51 17.49 8.12
C GLY A 241 23.39 18.26 6.81
N SER A 242 23.18 19.58 6.84
CA SER A 242 23.22 20.45 5.66
C SER A 242 24.28 21.55 5.82
N ASP A 243 24.95 21.91 4.72
CA ASP A 243 25.86 23.07 4.66
C ASP A 243 25.10 24.39 4.42
N GLY A 244 23.81 24.42 4.76
CA GLY A 244 22.92 25.54 4.48
C GLY A 244 23.15 26.76 5.38
N PRO A 245 22.65 27.94 4.98
CA PRO A 245 22.70 29.13 5.82
C PRO A 245 21.83 28.96 7.07
N GLY A 246 22.20 29.65 8.15
CA GLY A 246 21.47 29.64 9.42
C GLY A 246 22.40 29.49 10.61
N LEU A 247 21.85 29.67 11.79
CA LEU A 247 22.54 29.48 13.05
C LEU A 247 22.15 28.13 13.65
N ASP A 248 23.11 27.46 14.28
CA ASP A 248 22.77 26.39 15.22
C ASP A 248 22.40 26.96 16.60
N GLN A 249 22.02 26.09 17.54
CA GLN A 249 21.56 26.51 18.86
C GLN A 249 22.61 27.28 19.64
N ALA A 250 23.89 26.88 19.57
CA ALA A 250 24.96 27.50 20.32
C ALA A 250 25.32 28.88 19.73
N GLU A 251 25.41 28.97 18.41
CA GLU A 251 25.62 30.22 17.69
C GLU A 251 24.46 31.21 17.92
N LEU A 252 23.21 30.71 17.93
CA LEU A 252 22.05 31.54 18.23
C LEU A 252 22.15 32.12 19.63
N LEU A 253 22.35 31.27 20.65
CA LEU A 253 22.43 31.74 22.04
C LEU A 253 23.59 32.71 22.24
N ALA A 254 24.76 32.43 21.65
CA ALA A 254 25.88 33.37 21.66
C ALA A 254 25.49 34.72 21.02
N SER A 255 24.78 34.72 19.89
CA SER A 255 24.33 35.95 19.23
C SER A 255 23.33 36.77 20.06
N LEU A 256 22.55 36.12 20.94
CA LEU A 256 21.63 36.79 21.85
C LEU A 256 22.36 37.38 23.06
N ASN A 257 23.37 36.67 23.57
CA ASN A 257 24.22 37.14 24.66
C ASN A 257 25.06 38.36 24.23
N ASP A 258 25.52 38.38 22.97
CA ASP A 258 26.29 39.49 22.40
C ASP A 258 25.40 40.70 22.01
N ASP A 259 24.08 40.59 22.12
CA ASP A 259 23.17 41.66 21.73
C ASP A 259 22.87 42.61 22.91
N PRO A 260 23.43 43.85 22.94
CA PRO A 260 23.16 44.83 23.99
C PRO A 260 21.67 45.20 24.17
N ASP A 261 20.82 44.99 23.17
CA ASP A 261 19.38 45.29 23.28
C ASP A 261 18.61 44.16 24.02
N ILE A 262 19.19 42.95 24.09
CA ILE A 262 18.65 41.79 24.81
C ILE A 262 19.38 41.61 26.14
N ASP A 263 20.70 41.78 26.12
CA ASP A 263 21.58 41.62 27.27
C ASP A 263 22.51 42.83 27.47
N PRO A 264 21.96 43.97 27.94
CA PRO A 264 22.74 45.18 28.15
C PRO A 264 23.84 45.02 29.23
N ALA A 265 23.78 43.97 30.04
CA ALA A 265 24.72 43.69 31.12
C ALA A 265 25.76 42.62 30.77
N GLY A 266 25.62 41.90 29.65
CA GLY A 266 26.48 40.78 29.26
C GLY A 266 26.35 39.55 30.16
N ASN A 267 25.18 39.33 30.80
CA ASN A 267 24.90 38.23 31.73
C ASN A 267 23.71 37.36 31.29
N ALA A 268 23.42 37.22 30.01
CA ALA A 268 22.29 36.42 29.51
C ALA A 268 22.39 34.94 29.89
N GLU A 269 23.60 34.42 30.14
CA GLU A 269 23.80 33.08 30.71
C GLU A 269 23.25 32.94 32.15
N ASP A 270 23.12 34.05 32.89
CA ASP A 270 22.56 34.08 34.25
C ASP A 270 21.05 34.41 34.27
N LEU A 271 20.46 34.77 33.11
CA LEU A 271 19.03 35.07 33.00
C LEU A 271 18.23 33.77 33.02
N SER A 272 17.10 33.78 33.74
CA SER A 272 16.14 32.68 33.62
C SER A 272 15.54 32.67 32.20
N PRO A 273 15.05 31.52 31.69
CA PRO A 273 14.37 31.46 30.38
C PRO A 273 13.22 32.44 30.24
N ALA A 274 12.52 32.74 31.34
CA ALA A 274 11.43 33.71 31.38
C ALA A 274 11.95 35.15 31.20
N ASP A 275 13.05 35.49 31.86
CA ASP A 275 13.66 36.82 31.78
C ASP A 275 14.27 37.05 30.39
N LEU A 276 14.96 36.05 29.83
CA LEU A 276 15.49 36.10 28.47
C LEU A 276 14.36 36.22 27.43
N THR A 277 13.26 35.50 27.62
CA THR A 277 12.07 35.66 26.77
C THR A 277 11.49 37.08 26.85
N ALA A 278 11.42 37.67 28.04
CA ALA A 278 10.93 39.04 28.21
C ALA A 278 11.89 40.08 27.57
N ALA A 279 13.20 39.86 27.68
CA ALA A 279 14.21 40.67 27.02
C ALA A 279 14.05 40.62 25.50
N ILE A 280 13.97 39.43 24.90
CA ILE A 280 13.71 39.23 23.47
C ILE A 280 12.45 39.97 23.03
N ALA A 281 11.34 39.81 23.77
CA ALA A 281 10.08 40.47 23.44
C ALA A 281 10.16 42.00 23.45
N SER A 282 11.01 42.59 24.29
CA SER A 282 11.19 44.05 24.38
C SER A 282 12.26 44.62 23.45
N SER A 283 13.13 43.78 22.90
CA SER A 283 14.26 44.19 22.04
C SER A 283 13.88 44.55 20.60
N GLY A 284 12.63 44.33 20.20
CA GLY A 284 12.19 44.50 18.81
C GLY A 284 12.63 43.37 17.86
N ARG A 285 13.24 42.30 18.39
CA ARG A 285 13.75 41.14 17.63
C ARG A 285 12.68 40.07 17.36
N VAL A 286 11.40 40.44 17.39
CA VAL A 286 10.27 39.51 17.21
C VAL A 286 9.45 39.90 15.99
N VAL A 287 9.34 38.98 15.04
CA VAL A 287 8.39 39.05 13.94
C VAL A 287 7.13 38.29 14.36
N ALA A 288 6.10 39.03 14.74
CA ALA A 288 4.84 38.46 15.22
C ALA A 288 4.03 37.76 14.10
N GLU A 289 4.19 38.21 12.86
CA GLU A 289 3.46 37.66 11.71
C GLU A 289 4.11 36.37 11.21
N ASN A 290 3.37 35.26 11.29
CA ASN A 290 3.69 34.03 10.59
C ASN A 290 2.43 33.54 9.88
N ALA A 291 2.37 33.71 8.55
CA ALA A 291 1.17 33.37 7.77
C ALA A 291 0.77 31.88 7.90
N PHE A 292 1.71 30.97 8.21
CA PHE A 292 1.36 29.58 8.49
C PHE A 292 0.63 29.41 9.83
N PHE A 293 0.84 30.30 10.81
CA PHE A 293 0.15 30.25 12.10
C PHE A 293 -1.32 30.69 12.01
N ASP A 294 -1.64 31.52 11.02
CA ASP A 294 -3.00 31.99 10.73
C ASP A 294 -3.88 30.93 10.04
N LEU A 295 -3.28 29.81 9.62
CA LEU A 295 -4.00 28.67 9.10
C LEU A 295 -4.85 28.01 10.18
N THR A 296 -5.83 27.23 9.73
CA THR A 296 -6.74 26.53 10.64
C THR A 296 -5.97 25.54 11.50
N ASP A 297 -6.09 25.67 12.82
CA ASP A 297 -5.61 24.66 13.76
C ASP A 297 -6.47 23.40 13.65
N GLU A 298 -5.84 22.31 13.28
CA GLU A 298 -6.47 21.01 13.11
C GLU A 298 -6.13 20.04 14.24
N MET A 299 -5.51 20.49 15.34
CA MET A 299 -5.37 19.65 16.55
C MET A 299 -6.73 19.10 17.00
N GLY A 300 -6.80 17.80 17.29
CA GLY A 300 -8.03 17.12 17.70
C GLY A 300 -9.09 16.89 16.59
N THR A 301 -8.87 17.33 15.35
CA THR A 301 -9.74 17.01 14.22
C THR A 301 -9.33 15.68 13.55
N PRO A 302 -10.25 14.98 12.84
CA PRO A 302 -9.88 13.81 12.05
C PRO A 302 -8.80 14.15 11.00
N PRO A 303 -7.61 13.54 11.06
CA PRO A 303 -6.50 13.93 10.21
C PRO A 303 -6.63 13.39 8.78
N ARG A 304 -6.08 14.12 7.81
CA ARG A 304 -5.86 13.63 6.44
C ARG A 304 -4.82 12.49 6.47
N ARG A 305 -5.14 11.35 5.85
CA ARG A 305 -4.30 10.15 5.85
C ARG A 305 -3.58 9.99 4.52
N TYR A 306 -2.36 9.48 4.57
CA TYR A 306 -1.49 9.26 3.40
C TYR A 306 -2.16 8.44 2.29
N GLY A 307 -2.85 7.35 2.64
CA GLY A 307 -3.55 6.49 1.67
C GLY A 307 -4.84 7.08 1.10
N THR A 308 -5.23 8.28 1.53
CA THR A 308 -6.39 9.04 1.02
C THR A 308 -6.00 10.37 0.40
N LEU A 309 -4.71 10.72 0.40
CA LEU A 309 -4.26 11.92 -0.29
C LEU A 309 -4.42 11.73 -1.79
N PRO A 310 -4.90 12.76 -2.51
CA PRO A 310 -4.93 12.69 -3.95
C PRO A 310 -3.50 12.52 -4.48
N PRO A 311 -3.31 11.74 -5.55
CA PRO A 311 -2.02 11.66 -6.21
C PRO A 311 -1.65 13.04 -6.79
N VAL A 312 -0.35 13.34 -6.83
CA VAL A 312 0.18 14.54 -7.46
C VAL A 312 0.92 14.16 -8.74
N GLY A 313 0.67 14.90 -9.82
CA GLY A 313 1.19 14.64 -11.16
C GLY A 313 0.08 14.31 -12.16
N ASP A 314 0.45 14.21 -13.44
CA ASP A 314 -0.49 13.87 -14.51
C ASP A 314 -0.35 12.39 -14.92
N LEU A 315 -1.47 11.76 -15.30
CA LEU A 315 -1.45 10.47 -15.98
C LEU A 315 -0.67 10.55 -17.30
N ASP A 316 -0.68 11.71 -17.95
CA ASP A 316 0.08 11.96 -19.18
C ASP A 316 1.60 11.95 -18.94
N ASP A 317 2.08 12.35 -17.76
CA ASP A 317 3.51 12.22 -17.41
C ASP A 317 3.90 10.73 -17.39
N THR A 318 3.03 9.88 -16.83
CA THR A 318 3.24 8.43 -16.83
C THR A 318 3.24 7.87 -18.26
N ARG A 319 2.35 8.37 -19.12
CA ARG A 319 2.31 7.99 -20.53
C ARG A 319 3.58 8.42 -21.27
N ALA A 320 4.10 9.60 -20.99
CA ALA A 320 5.30 10.16 -21.62
C ALA A 320 6.57 9.38 -21.28
N LEU A 321 6.63 8.67 -20.15
CA LEU A 321 7.77 7.81 -19.80
C LEU A 321 7.94 6.61 -20.73
N ALA A 322 6.86 6.13 -21.36
CA ALA A 322 6.92 5.00 -22.30
C ALA A 322 5.73 5.00 -23.30
N PRO A 323 5.65 5.96 -24.23
CA PRO A 323 4.46 6.17 -25.06
C PRO A 323 4.12 4.95 -25.94
N GLU A 324 5.13 4.33 -26.55
CA GLU A 324 4.98 3.07 -27.30
C GLU A 324 4.43 1.90 -26.47
N LYS A 325 4.56 1.90 -25.14
CA LYS A 325 4.09 0.80 -24.28
C LYS A 325 2.63 0.92 -23.87
N PHE A 326 2.05 2.11 -23.92
CA PHE A 326 0.68 2.40 -23.50
C PHE A 326 -0.24 2.80 -24.66
N THR A 327 0.19 2.54 -25.90
CA THR A 327 -0.63 2.82 -27.08
C THR A 327 -1.92 1.99 -27.02
N GLY A 328 -3.07 2.67 -26.99
CA GLY A 328 -4.39 2.03 -26.86
C GLY A 328 -4.78 1.62 -25.44
N GLU A 329 -3.96 1.92 -24.42
CA GLU A 329 -4.28 1.65 -23.01
C GLU A 329 -4.83 2.90 -22.32
N THR A 330 -5.91 2.71 -21.55
CA THR A 330 -6.43 3.75 -20.65
C THR A 330 -5.64 3.71 -19.35
N LEU A 331 -5.13 4.87 -18.91
CA LEU A 331 -4.47 5.00 -17.63
C LEU A 331 -5.46 5.52 -16.59
N ALA A 332 -5.34 5.05 -15.35
CA ALA A 332 -6.12 5.55 -14.24
C ALA A 332 -5.36 5.45 -12.92
N TRP A 333 -5.55 6.42 -12.04
CA TRP A 333 -5.08 6.35 -10.66
C TRP A 333 -5.80 5.25 -9.89
N VAL A 334 -5.05 4.53 -9.05
CA VAL A 334 -5.58 3.40 -8.29
C VAL A 334 -6.15 3.88 -6.96
N ASP A 335 -7.42 3.57 -6.74
CA ASP A 335 -8.11 3.67 -5.46
C ASP A 335 -8.52 2.29 -4.94
N SER A 336 -8.96 2.23 -3.69
CA SER A 336 -9.59 1.00 -3.18
C SER A 336 -11.07 0.93 -3.51
N SER A 337 -11.49 -0.28 -3.86
CA SER A 337 -12.91 -0.65 -3.85
C SER A 337 -13.57 -0.30 -2.51
N PRO A 338 -14.79 0.25 -2.49
CA PRO A 338 -15.50 0.51 -1.26
C PRO A 338 -15.81 -0.77 -0.47
N ASP A 339 -15.90 -0.61 0.85
CA ASP A 339 -16.36 -1.67 1.74
C ASP A 339 -17.85 -1.97 1.52
N GLY A 340 -18.23 -3.23 1.74
CA GLY A 340 -19.64 -3.66 1.68
C GLY A 340 -20.23 -3.83 0.28
N LEU A 341 -19.45 -3.63 -0.78
CA LEU A 341 -19.84 -3.89 -2.18
C LEU A 341 -20.20 -5.37 -2.41
N ASP A 342 -21.36 -5.65 -3.01
CA ASP A 342 -21.72 -7.01 -3.45
C ASP A 342 -21.06 -7.34 -4.79
N ARG A 343 -19.92 -8.01 -4.72
CA ARG A 343 -19.10 -8.37 -5.87
C ARG A 343 -19.62 -9.59 -6.64
N GLY A 344 -20.66 -10.26 -6.14
CA GLY A 344 -21.23 -11.44 -6.78
C GLY A 344 -20.25 -12.60 -6.97
N GLY A 345 -19.28 -12.74 -6.07
CA GLY A 345 -18.26 -13.81 -6.10
C GLY A 345 -17.11 -13.56 -7.07
N LYS A 346 -16.89 -12.32 -7.52
CA LYS A 346 -15.78 -11.92 -8.39
C LYS A 346 -14.87 -10.94 -7.67
N SER A 347 -13.64 -10.79 -8.16
CA SER A 347 -12.85 -9.58 -7.90
C SER A 347 -13.18 -8.55 -8.97
N VAL A 348 -13.40 -7.31 -8.55
CA VAL A 348 -13.95 -6.26 -9.41
C VAL A 348 -13.09 -5.00 -9.47
N ILE A 349 -13.31 -4.26 -10.54
CA ILE A 349 -12.86 -2.88 -10.74
C ILE A 349 -14.10 -2.01 -10.99
N ARG A 350 -14.10 -0.80 -10.42
CA ARG A 350 -15.08 0.25 -10.74
C ARG A 350 -14.35 1.38 -11.46
N LEU A 351 -14.92 1.80 -12.57
CA LEU A 351 -14.41 2.89 -13.41
C LEU A 351 -15.48 3.95 -13.55
N ASN A 352 -15.10 5.22 -13.68
CA ASN A 352 -16.04 6.25 -14.03
C ASN A 352 -16.79 5.89 -15.33
N ARG A 353 -18.05 6.30 -15.47
CA ARG A 353 -18.85 6.00 -16.67
C ARG A 353 -18.26 6.58 -17.96
N GLU A 354 -17.57 7.70 -17.89
CA GLU A 354 -16.89 8.32 -19.04
C GLU A 354 -15.70 7.45 -19.48
N ASP A 355 -14.82 7.07 -18.54
CA ASP A 355 -13.71 6.16 -18.81
C ASP A 355 -14.19 4.81 -19.33
N LEU A 356 -15.28 4.28 -18.77
CA LEU A 356 -15.89 3.04 -19.22
C LEU A 356 -16.43 3.14 -20.65
N ARG A 357 -17.03 4.28 -21.03
CA ARG A 357 -17.48 4.52 -22.41
C ARG A 357 -16.31 4.65 -23.37
N ALA A 358 -15.23 5.32 -22.97
CA ALA A 358 -14.00 5.42 -23.75
C ALA A 358 -13.39 4.04 -24.03
N LEU A 359 -13.55 3.09 -23.09
CA LEU A 359 -13.15 1.68 -23.26
C LEU A 359 -14.13 0.83 -24.08
N GLY A 360 -15.26 1.37 -24.55
CA GLY A 360 -16.28 0.61 -25.29
C GLY A 360 -17.28 -0.15 -24.42
N GLY A 361 -17.33 0.12 -23.11
CA GLY A 361 -18.26 -0.51 -22.17
C GLY A 361 -18.02 -2.01 -21.87
N PRO A 362 -16.76 -2.48 -21.73
CA PRO A 362 -16.49 -3.90 -21.57
C PRO A 362 -17.00 -4.43 -20.22
N THR A 363 -17.31 -5.73 -20.17
CA THR A 363 -17.71 -6.41 -18.91
C THR A 363 -16.53 -6.97 -18.12
N VAL A 364 -15.37 -7.07 -18.76
CA VAL A 364 -14.09 -7.53 -18.21
C VAL A 364 -12.99 -6.65 -18.79
N VAL A 365 -11.98 -6.36 -18.00
CA VAL A 365 -10.79 -5.64 -18.46
C VAL A 365 -9.54 -6.39 -18.00
N SER A 366 -8.45 -6.27 -18.75
CA SER A 366 -7.12 -6.62 -18.27
C SER A 366 -6.48 -5.38 -17.66
N ILE A 367 -5.86 -5.57 -16.50
CA ILE A 367 -5.22 -4.49 -15.75
C ILE A 367 -3.79 -4.88 -15.39
N ARG A 368 -2.89 -3.90 -15.36
CA ARG A 368 -1.49 -4.08 -14.93
C ARG A 368 -0.92 -2.78 -14.37
N SER A 369 0.14 -2.88 -13.57
CA SER A 369 0.88 -1.69 -13.11
C SER A 369 1.50 -0.98 -14.31
N ALA A 370 1.19 0.31 -14.50
CA ALA A 370 1.80 1.11 -15.56
C ALA A 370 3.32 1.17 -15.36
N ARG A 371 3.79 1.40 -14.13
CA ARG A 371 5.22 1.41 -13.80
C ARG A 371 5.93 0.09 -14.15
N LEU A 372 5.38 -1.06 -13.73
CA LEU A 372 6.00 -2.35 -14.04
C LEU A 372 5.96 -2.64 -15.54
N ALA A 373 4.90 -2.25 -16.26
CA ALA A 373 4.85 -2.35 -17.71
C ALA A 373 5.90 -1.45 -18.39
N ALA A 374 6.09 -0.24 -17.90
CA ALA A 374 7.14 0.67 -18.37
C ALA A 374 8.55 0.08 -18.18
N GLN A 375 8.80 -0.62 -17.07
CA GLN A 375 10.11 -1.22 -16.78
C GLN A 375 10.32 -2.59 -17.46
N HIS A 376 9.32 -3.47 -17.39
CA HIS A 376 9.45 -4.89 -17.75
C HIS A 376 8.61 -5.32 -18.97
N GLY A 377 7.82 -4.42 -19.56
CA GLY A 377 7.01 -4.68 -20.75
C GLY A 377 6.03 -5.84 -20.54
N ALA A 378 6.03 -6.80 -21.47
CA ALA A 378 5.17 -7.98 -21.42
C ALA A 378 5.46 -8.94 -20.25
N ALA A 379 6.57 -8.75 -19.53
CA ALA A 379 6.87 -9.52 -18.34
C ALA A 379 6.11 -9.03 -17.10
N ALA A 380 5.56 -7.80 -17.12
CA ALA A 380 4.73 -7.27 -16.05
C ALA A 380 3.48 -8.15 -15.85
N PRO A 381 3.13 -8.51 -14.59
CA PRO A 381 1.94 -9.29 -14.33
C PRO A 381 0.69 -8.47 -14.66
N ALA A 382 -0.26 -9.12 -15.32
CA ALA A 382 -1.59 -8.57 -15.58
C ALA A 382 -2.65 -9.45 -14.89
N ALA A 383 -3.80 -8.84 -14.59
CA ALA A 383 -4.94 -9.52 -13.98
C ALA A 383 -6.23 -9.21 -14.74
N LEU A 384 -7.12 -10.20 -14.83
CA LEU A 384 -8.47 -10.01 -15.37
C LEU A 384 -9.42 -9.53 -14.27
N ALA A 385 -9.92 -8.30 -14.42
CA ALA A 385 -10.88 -7.69 -13.52
C ALA A 385 -12.28 -7.69 -14.14
N ALA A 386 -13.29 -8.06 -13.35
CA ALA A 386 -14.67 -7.86 -13.78
C ALA A 386 -15.08 -6.40 -13.54
N VAL A 387 -15.66 -5.75 -14.55
CA VAL A 387 -16.20 -4.40 -14.37
C VAL A 387 -17.49 -4.50 -13.55
N HIS A 388 -17.51 -3.81 -12.41
CA HIS A 388 -18.68 -3.79 -11.54
C HIS A 388 -19.76 -2.86 -12.10
N PRO A 389 -20.98 -3.35 -12.37
CA PRO A 389 -22.07 -2.50 -12.85
C PRO A 389 -22.56 -1.60 -11.71
N TYR A 390 -22.84 -0.33 -12.01
CA TYR A 390 -23.37 0.60 -11.02
C TYR A 390 -24.79 0.23 -10.57
N ASP A 391 -24.97 0.01 -9.27
CA ASP A 391 -26.27 -0.06 -8.61
C ASP A 391 -26.57 1.27 -7.88
N PRO A 392 -27.81 1.78 -7.86
CA PRO A 392 -28.19 2.96 -7.07
C PRO A 392 -27.87 2.87 -5.56
N LEU A 393 -27.67 1.67 -5.03
CA LEU A 393 -27.28 1.42 -3.64
C LEU A 393 -25.77 1.43 -3.41
N ASP A 394 -24.97 1.47 -4.47
CA ASP A 394 -23.51 1.52 -4.36
C ASP A 394 -23.04 2.93 -3.95
N PRO A 395 -21.83 3.03 -3.36
CA PRO A 395 -21.17 4.32 -3.15
C PRO A 395 -20.97 5.09 -4.48
N PRO A 396 -20.66 6.39 -4.44
CA PRO A 396 -20.38 7.18 -5.62
C PRO A 396 -19.38 6.52 -6.58
N GLU A 397 -19.48 6.86 -7.86
CA GLU A 397 -18.47 6.53 -8.85
C GLU A 397 -17.14 7.22 -8.51
N PRO A 398 -15.98 6.63 -8.86
CA PRO A 398 -14.72 7.35 -8.77
C PRO A 398 -14.71 8.53 -9.74
N ASP A 399 -13.82 9.48 -9.47
CA ASP A 399 -13.57 10.61 -10.36
C ASP A 399 -13.04 10.12 -11.72
N VAL A 400 -13.17 10.96 -12.76
CA VAL A 400 -12.62 10.65 -14.08
C VAL A 400 -11.11 10.44 -13.98
N GLY A 401 -10.59 9.39 -14.61
CA GLY A 401 -9.18 9.01 -14.51
C GLY A 401 -8.83 8.27 -13.20
N HIS A 402 -9.82 7.91 -12.38
CA HIS A 402 -9.63 7.08 -11.18
C HIS A 402 -10.33 5.73 -11.31
N ALA A 403 -9.66 4.68 -10.80
CA ALA A 403 -10.15 3.32 -10.80
C ALA A 403 -10.14 2.74 -9.38
N GLN A 404 -11.31 2.33 -8.89
CA GLN A 404 -11.41 1.64 -7.60
C GLN A 404 -11.23 0.14 -7.80
N VAL A 405 -10.14 -0.41 -7.28
CA VAL A 405 -9.70 -1.77 -7.53
C VAL A 405 -9.75 -2.59 -6.23
N ASP A 406 -10.30 -3.81 -6.31
CA ASP A 406 -10.26 -4.76 -5.20
C ASP A 406 -8.82 -5.09 -4.80
N HIS A 407 -8.58 -5.27 -3.50
CA HIS A 407 -7.25 -5.57 -2.98
C HIS A 407 -6.60 -6.80 -3.64
N VAL A 408 -7.37 -7.88 -3.90
CA VAL A 408 -6.87 -9.09 -4.60
C VAL A 408 -6.29 -8.76 -5.98
N LEU A 409 -6.92 -7.84 -6.72
CA LEU A 409 -6.47 -7.43 -8.05
C LEU A 409 -5.25 -6.50 -7.98
N ARG A 410 -5.20 -5.63 -6.96
CA ARG A 410 -4.03 -4.80 -6.67
C ARG A 410 -2.80 -5.67 -6.37
N MET A 411 -2.97 -6.70 -5.55
CA MET A 411 -1.97 -7.71 -5.22
C MET A 411 -1.53 -8.56 -6.44
N ALA A 412 -2.46 -8.83 -7.35
CA ALA A 412 -2.16 -9.54 -8.60
C ALA A 412 -1.17 -8.77 -9.47
N CYS A 413 -1.35 -7.44 -9.56
CA CYS A 413 -0.59 -6.55 -10.44
C CYS A 413 0.61 -5.88 -9.76
N GLY A 414 0.71 -5.93 -8.43
CA GLY A 414 1.73 -5.20 -7.66
C GLY A 414 1.54 -3.68 -7.68
N VAL A 415 0.28 -3.23 -7.54
CA VAL A 415 -0.08 -1.80 -7.45
C VAL A 415 -0.64 -1.45 -6.07
N GLU A 416 -0.35 -0.26 -5.57
CA GLU A 416 -0.96 0.32 -4.37
C GLU A 416 -1.89 1.49 -4.67
N ARG A 417 -2.59 1.99 -3.65
CA ARG A 417 -3.36 3.23 -3.77
C ARG A 417 -2.44 4.37 -4.18
N GLY A 418 -2.88 5.19 -5.13
CA GLY A 418 -2.09 6.28 -5.68
C GLY A 418 -1.06 5.84 -6.74
N ASP A 419 -0.93 4.56 -7.06
CA ASP A 419 -0.19 4.13 -8.26
C ASP A 419 -1.05 4.34 -9.53
N VAL A 420 -0.41 4.26 -10.70
CA VAL A 420 -1.09 4.29 -12.00
C VAL A 420 -1.32 2.88 -12.53
N LEU A 421 -2.56 2.60 -12.92
CA LEU A 421 -3.01 1.38 -13.57
C LEU A 421 -3.13 1.60 -15.07
N ALA A 422 -2.67 0.61 -15.85
CA ALA A 422 -2.98 0.53 -17.26
C ALA A 422 -4.10 -0.49 -17.48
N ILE A 423 -5.10 -0.11 -18.28
CA ILE A 423 -6.37 -0.82 -18.46
C ILE A 423 -6.62 -1.05 -19.96
N THR A 424 -6.94 -2.28 -20.32
CA THR A 424 -7.37 -2.66 -21.67
C THR A 424 -8.69 -3.44 -21.64
N PRO A 425 -9.57 -3.25 -22.63
CA PRO A 425 -10.78 -4.07 -22.78
C PRO A 425 -10.41 -5.56 -22.93
N ALA A 426 -11.24 -6.44 -22.38
CA ALA A 426 -11.08 -7.87 -22.54
C ALA A 426 -12.43 -8.57 -22.71
N GLU A 427 -12.48 -9.53 -23.63
CA GLU A 427 -13.67 -10.34 -23.91
C GLU A 427 -13.48 -11.77 -23.43
N VAL A 428 -14.53 -12.33 -22.82
CA VAL A 428 -14.50 -13.71 -22.30
C VAL A 428 -15.70 -14.46 -22.86
N GLU A 429 -15.43 -15.37 -23.80
CA GLU A 429 -16.46 -16.24 -24.35
C GLU A 429 -16.99 -17.19 -23.27
N ARG A 430 -18.28 -17.01 -22.92
CA ARG A 430 -18.93 -17.81 -21.89
C ARG A 430 -20.40 -18.02 -22.16
N VAL A 431 -20.82 -19.28 -22.05
CA VAL A 431 -22.22 -19.68 -22.06
C VAL A 431 -22.93 -19.19 -20.78
N ARG A 432 -23.82 -18.19 -20.91
CA ARG A 432 -24.49 -17.53 -19.77
C ARG A 432 -25.92 -18.02 -19.49
N TRP A 433 -26.55 -18.79 -20.38
CA TRP A 433 -27.96 -19.17 -20.25
C TRP A 433 -28.27 -20.06 -19.02
N PHE A 434 -27.25 -20.68 -18.41
CA PHE A 434 -27.39 -21.44 -17.16
C PHE A 434 -27.35 -20.58 -15.87
N ASP A 435 -26.89 -19.33 -15.94
CA ASP A 435 -26.68 -18.49 -14.75
C ASP A 435 -27.97 -18.22 -13.94
N PRO A 436 -29.17 -18.00 -14.56
CA PRO A 436 -30.41 -17.86 -13.81
C PRO A 436 -30.79 -19.10 -12.97
N ILE A 437 -30.37 -20.29 -13.43
CA ILE A 437 -30.74 -21.57 -12.84
C ILE A 437 -29.72 -21.98 -11.76
N LEU A 438 -28.42 -21.88 -12.08
CA LEU A 438 -27.32 -22.33 -11.21
C LEU A 438 -26.74 -21.24 -10.31
N GLY A 439 -27.16 -19.97 -10.50
CA GLY A 439 -26.59 -18.80 -9.84
C GLY A 439 -25.32 -18.29 -10.55
N LYS A 440 -24.76 -17.16 -10.12
CA LYS A 440 -23.49 -16.65 -10.64
C LYS A 440 -22.31 -17.55 -10.18
N PRO A 441 -21.28 -17.80 -11.01
CA PRO A 441 -20.09 -18.50 -10.56
C PRO A 441 -19.21 -17.63 -9.66
N THR A 442 -18.64 -18.28 -8.64
CA THR A 442 -17.50 -17.75 -7.89
C THR A 442 -16.26 -17.86 -8.76
N TYR A 443 -15.48 -16.79 -8.78
CA TYR A 443 -14.17 -16.74 -9.41
C TYR A 443 -13.09 -16.61 -8.33
N LEU A 444 -11.93 -17.16 -8.63
CA LEU A 444 -10.74 -17.00 -7.81
C LEU A 444 -9.59 -16.52 -8.71
N THR A 445 -8.98 -15.41 -8.35
CA THR A 445 -7.72 -14.98 -8.98
C THR A 445 -6.57 -15.72 -8.31
N MET A 446 -5.69 -16.29 -9.13
CA MET A 446 -4.62 -17.18 -8.68
C MET A 446 -3.31 -16.80 -9.35
N ARG A 447 -2.19 -17.07 -8.67
CA ARG A 447 -0.87 -16.91 -9.25
C ARG A 447 -0.38 -18.23 -9.83
N VAL A 448 0.21 -18.14 -11.02
CA VAL A 448 0.64 -19.29 -11.80
C VAL A 448 2.11 -19.57 -11.58
N THR A 449 2.43 -20.80 -11.19
CA THR A 449 3.80 -21.29 -11.07
C THR A 449 3.99 -22.58 -11.87
N LEU A 450 5.24 -22.85 -12.28
CA LEU A 450 5.57 -24.05 -13.04
C LEU A 450 5.37 -25.30 -12.18
N ALA A 451 4.58 -26.25 -12.66
CA ALA A 451 4.43 -27.56 -12.05
C ALA A 451 5.74 -28.38 -12.14
N ASP A 452 5.89 -29.36 -11.24
CA ASP A 452 7.01 -30.29 -11.30
C ASP A 452 6.85 -31.21 -12.54
N PRO A 453 7.96 -31.65 -13.17
CA PRO A 453 7.92 -32.40 -14.43
C PRO A 453 7.02 -33.65 -14.39
N ALA A 454 6.94 -34.33 -13.24
CA ALA A 454 6.12 -35.54 -13.07
C ALA A 454 4.60 -35.30 -13.20
N SER A 455 4.15 -34.05 -13.01
CA SER A 455 2.74 -33.66 -13.18
C SER A 455 2.49 -32.91 -14.49
N ALA A 456 3.55 -32.53 -15.22
CA ALA A 456 3.51 -31.68 -16.41
C ALA A 456 3.05 -32.40 -17.69
N GLU A 457 2.89 -33.72 -17.66
CA GLU A 457 2.51 -34.53 -18.83
C GLU A 457 0.99 -34.79 -18.94
N ARG A 458 0.18 -34.16 -18.09
CA ARG A 458 -1.28 -34.36 -18.05
C ARG A 458 -2.00 -33.02 -18.09
N ASP A 459 -3.11 -32.91 -18.84
CA ASP A 459 -4.02 -31.75 -18.87
C ASP A 459 -4.75 -31.55 -17.50
N VAL A 460 -3.97 -31.21 -16.47
CA VAL A 460 -4.40 -31.08 -15.09
C VAL A 460 -3.81 -29.82 -14.46
N VAL A 461 -4.50 -29.30 -13.44
CA VAL A 461 -3.98 -28.21 -12.61
C VAL A 461 -3.97 -28.66 -11.16
N LEU A 462 -2.86 -28.41 -10.47
CA LEU A 462 -2.79 -28.63 -9.03
C LEU A 462 -3.13 -27.33 -8.31
N MET A 463 -4.08 -27.41 -7.38
CA MET A 463 -4.57 -26.28 -6.58
C MET A 463 -4.56 -26.63 -5.09
N SER A 464 -4.35 -25.64 -4.23
CA SER A 464 -4.45 -25.86 -2.78
C SER A 464 -5.87 -26.27 -2.40
N ARG A 465 -6.00 -27.02 -1.29
CA ARG A 465 -7.29 -27.44 -0.74
C ARG A 465 -8.26 -26.27 -0.58
N LEU A 466 -7.77 -25.16 -0.04
CA LEU A 466 -8.56 -23.95 0.18
C LEU A 466 -9.10 -23.37 -1.14
N ALA A 467 -8.30 -23.35 -2.21
CA ALA A 467 -8.73 -22.86 -3.51
C ALA A 467 -9.83 -23.74 -4.13
N ILE A 468 -9.69 -25.07 -4.00
CA ILE A 468 -10.70 -26.05 -4.43
C ILE A 468 -12.02 -25.81 -3.68
N ASP A 469 -11.95 -25.67 -2.35
CA ASP A 469 -13.13 -25.46 -1.50
C ASP A 469 -13.80 -24.10 -1.77
N ILE A 470 -13.04 -23.01 -1.97
CA ILE A 470 -13.58 -21.67 -2.33
C ILE A 470 -14.35 -21.72 -3.65
N LEU A 471 -13.85 -22.48 -4.63
CA LEU A 471 -14.52 -22.67 -5.92
C LEU A 471 -15.72 -23.64 -5.82
N GLY A 472 -15.87 -24.37 -4.71
CA GLY A 472 -16.92 -25.40 -4.55
C GLY A 472 -16.68 -26.63 -5.44
N LEU A 473 -15.41 -26.96 -5.67
CA LEU A 473 -14.95 -28.11 -6.44
C LEU A 473 -14.54 -29.26 -5.51
N GLU A 474 -14.43 -30.47 -6.07
CA GLU A 474 -13.76 -31.61 -5.45
C GLU A 474 -12.54 -32.01 -6.31
N SER A 475 -11.54 -32.66 -5.71
CA SER A 475 -10.40 -33.16 -6.48
C SER A 475 -10.87 -34.17 -7.52
N GLY A 476 -10.50 -33.95 -8.78
CA GLY A 476 -10.97 -34.67 -9.97
C GLY A 476 -12.06 -33.93 -10.76
N ASP A 477 -12.67 -32.88 -10.22
CA ASP A 477 -13.63 -32.04 -10.94
C ASP A 477 -12.97 -31.22 -12.06
N TYR A 478 -13.80 -30.58 -12.88
CA TYR A 478 -13.34 -29.66 -13.92
C TYR A 478 -13.34 -28.20 -13.44
N VAL A 479 -12.26 -27.50 -13.78
CA VAL A 479 -12.11 -26.05 -13.61
C VAL A 479 -11.90 -25.41 -14.97
N VAL A 480 -12.41 -24.19 -15.15
CA VAL A 480 -12.08 -23.35 -16.30
C VAL A 480 -11.13 -22.27 -15.82
N MET A 481 -9.96 -22.19 -16.45
CA MET A 481 -8.97 -21.15 -16.21
C MET A 481 -8.98 -20.17 -17.37
N GLU A 482 -9.01 -18.88 -17.02
CA GLU A 482 -9.02 -17.74 -17.92
C GLU A 482 -7.68 -17.01 -17.73
N GLY A 483 -6.91 -16.89 -18.81
CA GLY A 483 -5.54 -16.35 -18.80
C GLY A 483 -5.45 -14.89 -19.20
N ALA A 484 -4.46 -14.54 -20.02
CA ALA A 484 -4.33 -13.20 -20.56
C ALA A 484 -5.17 -13.04 -21.85
N PRO A 485 -5.66 -11.83 -22.17
CA PRO A 485 -6.20 -11.54 -23.50
C PRO A 485 -5.08 -11.59 -24.54
N ASP A 486 -5.43 -11.94 -25.78
CA ASP A 486 -4.55 -11.78 -26.93
C ASP A 486 -4.62 -10.35 -27.51
N GLU A 487 -4.02 -10.15 -28.70
CA GLU A 487 -3.95 -8.83 -29.36
C GLU A 487 -5.32 -8.26 -29.73
N ASP A 488 -6.33 -9.12 -29.91
CA ASP A 488 -7.71 -8.74 -30.21
C ASP A 488 -8.55 -8.50 -28.94
N GLY A 489 -7.96 -8.72 -27.76
CA GLY A 489 -8.66 -8.61 -26.48
C GLY A 489 -9.37 -9.89 -26.03
N GLU A 490 -9.27 -10.98 -26.78
CA GLU A 490 -9.96 -12.24 -26.48
C GLU A 490 -9.22 -13.06 -25.42
N VAL A 491 -9.91 -13.38 -24.33
CA VAL A 491 -9.33 -14.11 -23.20
C VAL A 491 -9.24 -15.59 -23.49
N ARG A 492 -8.01 -16.10 -23.43
CA ARG A 492 -7.74 -17.54 -23.56
C ARG A 492 -8.32 -18.31 -22.37
N SER A 493 -9.21 -19.26 -22.67
CA SER A 493 -9.89 -20.09 -21.67
C SER A 493 -9.58 -21.57 -21.88
N VAL A 494 -9.15 -22.27 -20.82
CA VAL A 494 -8.83 -23.70 -20.86
C VAL A 494 -9.61 -24.46 -19.79
N ILE A 495 -10.10 -25.64 -20.14
CA ILE A 495 -10.85 -26.53 -19.23
C ILE A 495 -9.95 -27.70 -18.83
N LEU A 496 -9.77 -27.90 -17.53
CA LEU A 496 -8.80 -28.84 -16.97
C LEU A 496 -9.41 -29.62 -15.82
N LYS A 497 -8.84 -30.78 -15.50
CA LYS A 497 -9.12 -31.45 -14.23
C LYS A 497 -8.30 -30.82 -13.11
N VAL A 498 -8.94 -30.58 -11.97
CA VAL A 498 -8.28 -30.06 -10.77
C VAL A 498 -7.87 -31.20 -9.85
N PHE A 499 -6.66 -31.15 -9.32
CA PHE A 499 -6.24 -32.03 -8.23
C PHE A 499 -5.70 -31.21 -7.07
N GLU A 500 -5.85 -31.74 -5.86
CA GLU A 500 -5.24 -31.14 -4.67
C GLU A 500 -3.71 -31.28 -4.76
N VAL A 501 -2.99 -30.18 -4.47
CA VAL A 501 -1.52 -30.22 -4.41
C VAL A 501 -1.11 -31.11 -3.24
N PRO A 502 -0.25 -32.11 -3.45
CA PRO A 502 0.35 -32.87 -2.35
C PRO A 502 1.16 -31.97 -1.40
N SER A 503 1.09 -32.22 -0.09
CA SER A 503 1.71 -31.35 0.93
C SER A 503 3.23 -31.21 0.77
N ASP A 504 3.91 -32.27 0.34
CA ASP A 504 5.34 -32.28 0.04
C ASP A 504 5.71 -31.36 -1.13
N VAL A 505 4.86 -31.26 -2.17
CA VAL A 505 5.04 -30.32 -3.28
C VAL A 505 4.83 -28.88 -2.81
N GLU A 506 3.84 -28.63 -1.96
CA GLU A 506 3.64 -27.29 -1.37
C GLU A 506 4.84 -26.87 -0.51
N ASP A 507 5.35 -27.76 0.33
CA ASP A 507 6.46 -27.47 1.24
C ASP A 507 7.78 -27.30 0.48
N ASN A 508 8.03 -28.13 -0.53
CA ASN A 508 9.18 -27.95 -1.43
C ASN A 508 9.07 -26.66 -2.22
N ARG A 509 7.87 -26.28 -2.69
CA ARG A 509 7.69 -24.99 -3.36
C ARG A 509 7.95 -23.82 -2.41
N ARG A 510 7.49 -23.90 -1.16
CA ARG A 510 7.76 -22.88 -0.14
C ARG A 510 9.26 -22.70 0.14
N SER A 511 10.06 -23.76 0.10
CA SER A 511 11.50 -23.69 0.40
C SER A 511 12.34 -23.10 -0.74
N VAL A 512 11.91 -23.28 -2.00
CA VAL A 512 12.64 -22.78 -3.20
C VAL A 512 12.10 -21.45 -3.74
N THR A 513 10.93 -21.01 -3.26
CA THR A 513 10.36 -19.72 -3.66
C THR A 513 11.07 -18.59 -2.92
N GLY A 514 11.58 -17.63 -3.69
CA GLY A 514 12.35 -16.50 -3.17
C GLY A 514 12.96 -15.69 -4.30
N GLY A 515 13.58 -14.58 -3.94
CA GLY A 515 14.17 -13.64 -4.90
C GLY A 515 13.13 -12.77 -5.61
N SER A 516 13.68 -11.80 -6.36
CA SER A 516 12.96 -10.83 -7.18
C SER A 516 12.91 -11.27 -8.67
N TRP A 517 12.67 -10.31 -9.56
CA TRP A 517 12.75 -10.49 -11.01
C TRP A 517 13.98 -11.30 -11.46
N GLY A 518 13.76 -12.25 -12.36
CA GLY A 518 14.81 -13.14 -12.89
C GLY A 518 15.06 -14.41 -12.06
N ALA A 519 14.54 -14.49 -10.83
CA ALA A 519 14.57 -15.74 -10.07
C ALA A 519 13.75 -16.85 -10.76
N ARG A 520 14.14 -18.12 -10.57
CA ARG A 520 13.43 -19.26 -11.18
C ARG A 520 12.00 -19.41 -10.64
N PHE A 521 11.83 -19.20 -9.34
CA PHE A 521 10.54 -19.21 -8.63
C PHE A 521 10.42 -17.92 -7.82
N PRO A 522 10.18 -16.79 -8.50
CA PRO A 522 10.15 -15.50 -7.84
C PRO A 522 9.05 -15.49 -6.77
N SER A 523 9.32 -14.80 -5.67
CA SER A 523 8.32 -14.58 -4.64
C SER A 523 7.48 -13.37 -5.02
N GLY A 524 6.14 -13.50 -4.97
CA GLY A 524 5.25 -12.34 -5.12
C GLY A 524 5.57 -11.29 -4.05
N THR A 525 5.80 -11.73 -2.80
CA THR A 525 6.11 -10.80 -1.71
C THR A 525 7.41 -10.07 -1.94
N GLU A 526 8.47 -10.70 -2.44
CA GLU A 526 9.71 -9.97 -2.70
C GLU A 526 9.56 -9.12 -3.96
N THR A 527 9.10 -9.69 -5.06
CA THR A 527 9.07 -9.03 -6.38
C THR A 527 8.08 -7.86 -6.46
N LEU A 528 6.89 -7.98 -5.86
CA LEU A 528 5.78 -7.05 -6.13
C LEU A 528 5.44 -6.06 -5.03
N GLY A 529 6.03 -6.13 -3.84
CA GLY A 529 5.57 -5.23 -2.76
C GLY A 529 4.52 -5.84 -1.83
N ILE A 530 4.06 -7.06 -2.09
CA ILE A 530 2.75 -7.52 -1.63
C ILE A 530 2.80 -8.36 -0.34
N HIS A 531 1.80 -8.19 0.51
CA HIS A 531 1.67 -8.97 1.74
C HIS A 531 0.73 -10.19 1.59
N GLN A 532 1.29 -11.39 1.73
CA GLN A 532 0.64 -12.68 1.42
C GLN A 532 0.25 -12.80 -0.05
N ASP A 533 0.78 -13.81 -0.71
CA ASP A 533 0.51 -13.98 -2.13
C ASP A 533 -0.88 -14.57 -2.40
N LEU A 534 -1.32 -14.43 -3.65
CA LEU A 534 -2.52 -15.10 -4.16
C LEU A 534 -2.37 -16.63 -4.06
N PRO A 535 -3.49 -17.38 -3.98
CA PRO A 535 -3.45 -18.82 -4.08
C PRO A 535 -2.72 -19.29 -5.34
N MET A 536 -1.87 -20.30 -5.19
CA MET A 536 -1.04 -20.79 -6.29
C MET A 536 -1.78 -21.84 -7.12
N ALA A 537 -1.62 -21.76 -8.44
CA ALA A 537 -1.98 -22.80 -9.40
C ALA A 537 -0.70 -23.32 -10.05
N PHE A 538 -0.47 -24.63 -9.95
CA PHE A 538 0.68 -25.29 -10.57
C PHE A 538 0.26 -25.83 -11.92
N ILE A 539 0.90 -25.33 -12.98
CA ILE A 539 0.67 -25.76 -14.36
C ILE A 539 1.98 -25.86 -15.11
N ASP A 540 2.02 -26.67 -16.16
CA ASP A 540 3.19 -26.80 -17.03
C ASP A 540 3.39 -25.58 -17.96
N ALA A 541 4.50 -25.59 -18.69
CA ALA A 541 4.86 -24.52 -19.62
C ALA A 541 3.95 -24.44 -20.86
N GLU A 542 3.42 -25.58 -21.32
CA GLU A 542 2.52 -25.65 -22.48
C GLU A 542 1.18 -24.99 -22.13
N LEU A 543 0.63 -25.28 -20.96
CA LEU A 543 -0.60 -24.71 -20.45
C LEU A 543 -0.45 -23.22 -20.16
N ARG A 544 0.72 -22.75 -19.69
CA ARG A 544 1.01 -21.30 -19.62
C ARG A 544 0.92 -20.64 -20.99
N ALA A 545 1.43 -21.28 -22.03
CA ALA A 545 1.37 -20.75 -23.39
C ALA A 545 -0.07 -20.74 -23.94
N ARG A 546 -0.85 -21.81 -23.69
CA ARG A 546 -2.27 -21.90 -24.06
C ARG A 546 -3.13 -20.83 -23.37
N LEU A 547 -2.76 -20.42 -22.16
CA LEU A 547 -3.39 -19.35 -21.40
C LEU A 547 -2.83 -17.94 -21.72
N GLY A 548 -1.82 -17.82 -22.59
CA GLY A 548 -1.22 -16.53 -22.96
C GLY A 548 -0.38 -15.86 -21.85
N VAL A 549 0.01 -16.60 -20.82
CA VAL A 549 0.70 -16.08 -19.62
C VAL A 549 2.19 -16.46 -19.53
N GLN A 550 2.75 -17.02 -20.61
CA GLN A 550 4.12 -17.51 -20.68
C GLN A 550 5.18 -16.41 -20.56
N ARG A 551 4.89 -15.19 -21.03
CA ARG A 551 5.81 -14.05 -20.98
C ARG A 551 5.81 -13.33 -19.63
N GLN A 552 4.73 -13.45 -18.86
CA GLN A 552 4.54 -12.74 -17.60
C GLN A 552 5.30 -13.41 -16.46
N THR A 553 6.12 -12.63 -15.75
CA THR A 553 6.66 -13.01 -14.45
C THR A 553 5.54 -12.90 -13.41
N LEU A 554 5.44 -13.90 -12.52
CA LEU A 554 4.38 -13.95 -11.50
C LEU A 554 2.96 -13.86 -12.09
N ALA A 555 2.77 -14.44 -13.28
CA ALA A 555 1.51 -14.34 -14.02
C ALA A 555 0.30 -14.77 -13.19
N THR A 556 -0.85 -14.17 -13.49
CA THR A 556 -2.11 -14.49 -12.81
C THR A 556 -3.15 -15.04 -13.77
N VAL A 557 -4.02 -15.89 -13.25
CA VAL A 557 -5.17 -16.46 -13.96
C VAL A 557 -6.42 -16.31 -13.12
N ARG A 558 -7.57 -16.30 -13.78
CA ARG A 558 -8.87 -16.33 -13.13
C ARG A 558 -9.50 -17.71 -13.30
N ALA A 559 -9.81 -18.39 -12.20
CA ALA A 559 -10.39 -19.73 -12.21
C ALA A 559 -11.87 -19.70 -11.83
N ARG A 560 -12.68 -20.58 -12.43
CA ARG A 560 -14.08 -20.82 -12.07
C ARG A 560 -14.48 -22.29 -12.26
N PRO A 561 -15.57 -22.77 -11.64
CA PRO A 561 -16.01 -24.15 -11.83
C PRO A 561 -16.45 -24.48 -13.26
N GLY A 562 -16.09 -25.67 -13.75
CA GLY A 562 -16.53 -26.28 -15.01
C GLY A 562 -17.95 -26.83 -14.92
N ARG A 563 -18.93 -25.93 -14.83
CA ARG A 563 -20.33 -26.29 -14.51
C ARG A 563 -21.02 -27.17 -15.56
N LEU A 564 -20.70 -27.01 -16.84
CA LEU A 564 -21.28 -27.80 -17.93
C LEU A 564 -20.81 -29.26 -17.84
N GLN A 565 -19.50 -29.45 -17.67
CA GLN A 565 -18.89 -30.77 -17.53
C GLN A 565 -19.42 -31.49 -16.29
N ARG A 566 -19.60 -30.75 -15.18
CA ARG A 566 -20.20 -31.27 -13.96
C ARG A 566 -21.68 -31.64 -14.13
N PHE A 567 -22.45 -30.82 -14.86
CA PHE A 567 -23.83 -31.15 -15.19
C PHE A 567 -23.91 -32.47 -15.95
N TYR A 568 -23.06 -32.67 -16.96
CA TYR A 568 -23.02 -33.94 -17.70
C TYR A 568 -22.59 -35.12 -16.82
N ALA A 569 -21.63 -34.93 -15.91
CA ALA A 569 -21.20 -35.98 -14.99
C ALA A 569 -22.33 -36.40 -14.02
N GLU A 570 -22.98 -35.44 -13.35
CA GLU A 570 -24.11 -35.70 -12.45
C GLU A 570 -25.32 -36.28 -13.20
N LEU A 571 -25.61 -35.78 -14.41
CA LEU A 571 -26.67 -36.32 -15.25
C LEU A 571 -26.40 -37.79 -15.61
N ARG A 572 -25.15 -38.15 -15.93
CA ARG A 572 -24.78 -39.53 -16.24
C ARG A 572 -24.99 -40.46 -15.04
N GLU A 573 -24.58 -40.05 -13.85
CA GLU A 573 -24.78 -40.83 -12.62
C GLU A 573 -26.27 -41.03 -12.32
N ILE A 574 -27.05 -39.96 -12.43
CA ILE A 574 -28.47 -40.00 -12.13
C ILE A 574 -29.24 -40.75 -13.21
N LEU A 575 -28.87 -40.65 -14.48
CA LEU A 575 -29.45 -41.43 -15.57
C LEU A 575 -29.19 -42.93 -15.37
N LEU A 576 -28.03 -43.31 -14.84
CA LEU A 576 -27.72 -44.70 -14.52
C LEU A 576 -28.61 -45.23 -13.39
N VAL A 577 -28.77 -44.45 -12.31
CA VAL A 577 -29.70 -44.78 -11.21
C VAL A 577 -31.15 -44.82 -11.71
N LEU A 578 -31.54 -43.85 -12.55
CA LEU A 578 -32.87 -43.77 -13.15
C LEU A 578 -33.14 -44.97 -14.06
N ALA A 579 -32.17 -45.40 -14.87
CA ALA A 579 -32.31 -46.56 -15.74
C ALA A 579 -32.54 -47.85 -14.93
N VAL A 580 -31.80 -48.04 -13.84
CA VAL A 580 -31.99 -49.18 -12.92
C VAL A 580 -33.38 -49.13 -12.27
N ALA A 581 -33.81 -47.96 -11.78
CA ALA A 581 -35.11 -47.79 -11.17
C ALA A 581 -36.27 -47.97 -12.17
N LEU A 582 -36.13 -47.46 -13.40
CA LEU A 582 -37.08 -47.66 -14.49
C LEU A 582 -37.22 -49.13 -14.86
N LEU A 583 -36.11 -49.88 -14.95
CA LEU A 583 -36.13 -51.31 -15.20
C LEU A 583 -36.90 -52.06 -14.11
N GLY A 584 -36.73 -51.66 -12.84
CA GLY A 584 -37.52 -52.20 -11.73
C GLY A 584 -39.02 -51.91 -11.85
N VAL A 585 -39.40 -50.67 -12.22
CA VAL A 585 -40.82 -50.32 -12.39
C VAL A 585 -41.45 -51.09 -13.54
N VAL A 586 -40.76 -51.22 -14.68
CA VAL A 586 -41.26 -51.93 -15.87
C VAL A 586 -41.40 -53.43 -15.63
N THR A 587 -40.53 -54.03 -14.82
CA THR A 587 -40.59 -55.48 -14.54
C THR A 587 -41.64 -55.83 -13.48
N VAL A 588 -41.91 -54.95 -12.51
CA VAL A 588 -42.79 -55.25 -11.37
C VAL A 588 -44.24 -54.77 -11.58
N VAL A 589 -44.46 -53.65 -12.28
CA VAL A 589 -45.78 -53.04 -12.40
C VAL A 589 -46.43 -53.37 -13.74
N GLN A 590 -47.49 -54.20 -13.72
CA GLN A 590 -48.20 -54.62 -14.94
C GLN A 590 -49.35 -53.67 -15.36
N ASN A 591 -49.70 -52.69 -14.52
CA ASN A 591 -50.80 -51.76 -14.79
C ASN A 591 -50.28 -50.51 -15.54
N ALA A 592 -50.61 -50.40 -16.84
CA ALA A 592 -50.07 -49.38 -17.74
C ALA A 592 -50.23 -47.92 -17.26
N PRO A 593 -51.41 -47.41 -16.83
CA PRO A 593 -51.52 -46.04 -16.33
C PRO A 593 -50.72 -45.78 -15.05
N VAL A 594 -50.63 -46.77 -14.15
CA VAL A 594 -49.82 -46.65 -12.92
C VAL A 594 -48.32 -46.65 -13.26
N GLN A 595 -47.91 -47.49 -14.20
CA GLN A 595 -46.54 -47.55 -14.69
C GLN A 595 -46.11 -46.22 -15.33
N ILE A 596 -46.93 -45.64 -16.20
CA ILE A 596 -46.65 -44.33 -16.84
C ILE A 596 -46.54 -43.23 -15.78
N ALA A 597 -47.46 -43.19 -14.80
CA ALA A 597 -47.42 -42.21 -13.72
C ALA A 597 -46.13 -42.32 -12.87
N LEU A 598 -45.68 -43.54 -12.56
CA LEU A 598 -44.44 -43.79 -11.83
C LEU A 598 -43.21 -43.35 -12.63
N ILE A 599 -43.16 -43.65 -13.94
CA ILE A 599 -42.06 -43.23 -14.82
C ILE A 599 -41.93 -41.71 -14.86
N ILE A 600 -43.05 -41.00 -15.06
CA ILE A 600 -43.10 -39.53 -15.08
C ILE A 600 -42.67 -38.98 -13.72
N GLY A 601 -43.21 -39.53 -12.61
CA GLY A 601 -42.84 -39.12 -11.26
C GLY A 601 -41.35 -39.30 -10.98
N LEU A 602 -40.77 -40.41 -11.42
CA LEU A 602 -39.34 -40.72 -11.26
C LEU A 602 -38.46 -39.74 -12.07
N MET A 603 -38.83 -39.42 -13.31
CA MET A 603 -38.13 -38.41 -14.12
C MET A 603 -38.20 -37.02 -13.49
N VAL A 604 -39.37 -36.61 -12.97
CA VAL A 604 -39.53 -35.30 -12.31
C VAL A 604 -38.70 -35.23 -11.03
N LEU A 605 -38.77 -36.27 -10.18
CA LEU A 605 -38.01 -36.32 -8.93
C LEU A 605 -36.49 -36.32 -9.19
N SER A 606 -36.04 -37.10 -10.17
CA SER A 606 -34.66 -37.16 -10.64
C SER A 606 -34.18 -35.78 -11.11
N THR A 607 -34.96 -35.12 -11.96
CA THR A 607 -34.66 -33.76 -12.46
C THR A 607 -34.57 -32.76 -11.30
N MET A 608 -35.53 -32.79 -10.37
CA MET A 608 -35.52 -31.95 -9.16
C MET A 608 -34.29 -32.20 -8.29
N LEU A 609 -33.86 -33.46 -8.13
CA LEU A 609 -32.66 -33.82 -7.38
C LEU A 609 -31.38 -33.30 -8.05
N VAL A 610 -31.22 -33.45 -9.37
CA VAL A 610 -30.08 -32.90 -10.13
C VAL A 610 -29.97 -31.40 -9.88
N PHE A 611 -31.05 -30.66 -10.15
CA PHE A 611 -31.06 -29.20 -10.02
C PHE A 611 -30.88 -28.75 -8.56
N GLY A 612 -31.52 -29.43 -7.62
CA GLY A 612 -31.40 -29.14 -6.18
C GLY A 612 -29.97 -29.36 -5.67
N ARG A 613 -29.35 -30.47 -6.04
CA ARG A 613 -27.97 -30.83 -5.65
C ARG A 613 -26.95 -29.88 -6.28
N MET A 614 -27.08 -29.60 -7.58
CA MET A 614 -26.21 -28.64 -8.27
C MET A 614 -26.34 -27.24 -7.68
N ARG A 615 -27.56 -26.75 -7.44
CA ARG A 615 -27.77 -25.42 -6.86
C ARG A 615 -27.24 -25.34 -5.43
N ARG A 616 -27.39 -26.41 -4.63
CA ARG A 616 -26.87 -26.45 -3.25
C ARG A 616 -25.34 -26.43 -3.20
N ARG A 617 -24.66 -27.10 -4.13
CA ARG A 617 -23.18 -27.16 -4.16
C ARG A 617 -22.54 -25.95 -4.86
N LEU A 618 -23.11 -25.48 -5.97
CA LEU A 618 -22.52 -24.39 -6.78
C LEU A 618 -22.95 -22.99 -6.37
N SER A 619 -24.08 -22.84 -5.67
CA SER A 619 -24.41 -21.60 -4.97
C SER A 619 -23.78 -21.69 -3.59
N HIS A 620 -22.50 -21.32 -3.50
CA HIS A 620 -21.92 -20.90 -2.24
C HIS A 620 -22.60 -19.57 -1.86
N ARG A 621 -23.85 -19.64 -1.38
CA ARG A 621 -24.51 -18.51 -0.75
C ARG A 621 -23.83 -18.35 0.60
N THR A 622 -22.80 -17.51 0.62
CA THR A 622 -22.35 -16.85 1.85
C THR A 622 -23.61 -16.36 2.56
N LYS A 623 -23.78 -16.74 3.83
CA LYS A 623 -24.95 -16.46 4.67
C LYS A 623 -25.09 -14.94 4.99
N SER A 624 -25.00 -14.06 4.00
CA SER A 624 -25.12 -12.60 4.16
C SER A 624 -26.53 -12.17 4.65
N ARG A 625 -27.55 -13.03 4.44
CA ARG A 625 -28.90 -12.80 4.97
C ARG A 625 -29.02 -12.85 6.49
N GLN A 626 -28.07 -13.46 7.22
CA GLN A 626 -28.08 -13.46 8.68
C GLN A 626 -27.58 -12.12 9.27
N PHE A 627 -26.58 -11.47 8.65
CA PHE A 627 -26.08 -10.17 9.11
C PHE A 627 -27.07 -9.01 8.90
N ARG A 628 -27.83 -9.00 7.79
CA ARG A 628 -28.89 -8.00 7.56
C ARG A 628 -30.04 -8.11 8.57
N ARG A 629 -30.33 -9.32 9.09
CA ARG A 629 -31.31 -9.53 10.17
C ARG A 629 -30.75 -9.19 11.55
N ALA A 630 -29.45 -9.40 11.79
CA ALA A 630 -28.79 -8.98 13.03
C ALA A 630 -28.76 -7.45 13.19
N ARG A 631 -28.42 -6.71 12.11
CA ARG A 631 -28.47 -5.23 12.12
C ARG A 631 -29.88 -4.64 12.30
N LYS A 632 -30.92 -5.35 11.84
CA LYS A 632 -32.33 -4.93 12.06
C LYS A 632 -32.84 -5.26 13.47
N ARG A 633 -32.21 -6.17 14.19
CA ARG A 633 -32.52 -6.49 15.60
C ARG A 633 -31.71 -5.66 16.61
N GLN A 634 -30.56 -5.11 16.22
CA GLN A 634 -29.80 -4.15 17.04
C GLN A 634 -30.27 -2.70 16.91
N ARG A 635 -31.23 -2.42 16.01
CA ARG A 635 -31.88 -1.10 15.84
C ARG A 635 -33.35 -1.10 16.28
N ARG A 636 -33.77 -2.05 17.11
CA ARG A 636 -35.10 -2.07 17.74
C ARG A 636 -34.97 -2.21 19.24
#